data_AF-A0A951B3J1-F1
#
_entry.id   AF-A0A951B3J1-F1
#
_cell.length_a   1.000
_cell.length_b   1.000
_cell.length_c   1.000
_cell.angle_alpha   90.00
_cell.angle_beta   90.00
_cell.angle_gamma   90.00
#
_symmetry.space_group_name_H-M   'P 1'
#
loop_
_entity.id
_entity.type
_entity.pdbx_description
1 polymer ?
#
loop_
_entity_poly.entity_id
_entity_poly.type
_entity_poly.pdbx_seq_one_letter_code
_entity_poly.pdbx_strand_id
1 'polypeptide(L)'
;MALSRRLPGHHLETDSRDAVRLVAGFVAALAALVLGLLVASAKANYDERSGQLHRIAADVVALDRTLAHYGEGAREIRAVLRSALVDEFNRLSAGSPLEGPVQDVRLLGFYDRLQALAPQNEGQRVARDRATQLAEGIAATRVLMTQDPGGSIPPPFLLVLGFWLAAMFASFGLFARANATVVASLLLGAASVAGAVFLILELDRPLDGLMRLSMEPLRHAVETVGH
;
A
#
# COMPACT_ATOMS: atom_id res chain seq x y z
N MET A 1 -25.12 -2.64 -28.73
CA MET A 1 -25.80 -3.16 -29.95
C MET A 1 -27.33 -3.11 -29.90
N ALA A 2 -28.01 -3.37 -28.77
CA ALA A 2 -29.47 -3.22 -28.69
C ALA A 2 -29.94 -1.76 -28.63
N LEU A 3 -29.11 -0.83 -28.11
CA LEU A 3 -29.45 0.59 -27.99
C LEU A 3 -29.52 1.31 -29.36
N SER A 4 -28.63 1.02 -30.31
CA SER A 4 -28.63 1.69 -31.62
C SER A 4 -29.85 1.39 -32.48
N ARG A 5 -30.56 0.29 -32.22
CA ARG A 5 -31.85 -0.04 -32.88
C ARG A 5 -33.06 0.67 -32.26
N ARG A 6 -32.90 1.32 -31.10
CA ARG A 6 -33.98 2.00 -30.37
C ARG A 6 -33.90 3.53 -30.40
N LEU A 7 -32.86 4.12 -30.98
CA LEU A 7 -32.74 5.58 -31.12
C LEU A 7 -33.36 6.07 -32.44
N PRO A 8 -34.18 7.15 -32.41
CA PRO A 8 -34.67 7.83 -33.62
C PRO A 8 -33.54 8.35 -34.52
N GLY A 9 -33.76 8.34 -35.84
CA GLY A 9 -32.74 8.62 -36.86
C GLY A 9 -32.03 9.98 -36.78
N HIS A 10 -32.65 11.00 -36.18
CA HIS A 10 -32.07 12.35 -36.02
C HIS A 10 -30.95 12.42 -34.97
N HIS A 11 -30.84 11.43 -34.07
CA HIS A 11 -29.70 11.31 -33.15
C HIS A 11 -28.47 10.61 -33.77
N LEU A 12 -28.59 10.13 -35.02
CA LEU A 12 -27.53 9.43 -35.76
C LEU A 12 -26.92 10.27 -36.88
N GLU A 13 -27.40 11.51 -37.07
CA GLU A 13 -26.84 12.49 -38.01
C GLU A 13 -25.38 12.83 -37.69
N THR A 14 -24.63 13.20 -38.73
CA THR A 14 -23.17 13.38 -38.69
C THR A 14 -22.76 14.42 -37.64
N ASP A 15 -23.49 15.53 -37.53
CA ASP A 15 -23.20 16.62 -36.58
C ASP A 15 -23.38 16.18 -35.12
N SER A 16 -24.42 15.39 -34.83
CA SER A 16 -24.65 14.82 -33.49
C SER A 16 -23.55 13.82 -33.13
N ARG A 17 -23.08 13.02 -34.09
CA ARG A 17 -21.99 12.06 -33.88
C ARG A 17 -20.67 12.77 -33.61
N ASP A 18 -20.37 13.85 -34.32
CA ASP A 18 -19.13 14.59 -34.16
C ASP A 18 -19.11 15.37 -32.85
N ALA A 19 -20.25 15.94 -32.42
CA ALA A 19 -20.38 16.52 -31.08
C ALA A 19 -20.14 15.48 -29.97
N VAL A 20 -20.73 14.28 -30.08
CA VAL A 20 -20.52 13.20 -29.10
C VAL A 20 -19.06 12.71 -29.10
N ARG A 21 -18.42 12.64 -30.26
CA ARG A 21 -16.99 12.30 -30.38
C ARG A 21 -16.09 13.35 -29.73
N LEU A 22 -16.41 14.63 -29.88
CA LEU A 22 -15.66 15.72 -29.26
C LEU A 22 -15.76 15.67 -27.73
N VAL A 23 -16.98 15.48 -27.20
CA VAL A 23 -17.19 15.29 -25.75
C VAL A 23 -16.49 14.01 -25.25
N ALA A 24 -16.58 12.91 -26.00
CA ALA A 24 -15.89 11.67 -25.65
C ALA A 24 -14.36 11.86 -25.62
N GLY A 25 -13.79 12.60 -26.57
CA GLY A 25 -12.37 12.95 -26.58
C GLY A 25 -11.95 13.78 -25.37
N PHE A 26 -12.79 14.74 -24.96
CA PHE A 26 -12.55 15.53 -23.75
C PHE A 26 -12.59 14.65 -22.48
N VAL A 27 -13.60 13.79 -22.34
CA VAL A 27 -13.71 12.83 -21.22
C VAL A 27 -12.53 11.84 -21.23
N ALA A 28 -12.08 11.40 -22.41
CA ALA A 28 -10.91 10.54 -22.54
C ALA A 28 -9.63 11.19 -21.98
N ALA A 29 -9.40 12.47 -22.32
CA ALA A 29 -8.24 13.21 -21.84
C ALA A 29 -8.26 13.38 -20.31
N LEU A 30 -9.43 13.71 -19.75
CA LEU A 30 -9.61 13.79 -18.29
C LEU A 30 -9.41 12.42 -17.62
N ALA A 31 -9.99 11.37 -18.17
CA ALA A 31 -9.84 10.01 -17.65
C ALA A 31 -8.38 9.55 -17.67
N ALA A 32 -7.63 9.85 -18.74
CA ALA A 32 -6.21 9.53 -18.83
C ALA A 32 -5.38 10.26 -17.76
N LEU A 33 -5.65 11.55 -17.52
CA LEU A 33 -5.01 12.33 -16.47
C LEU A 33 -5.31 11.77 -15.07
N VAL A 34 -6.58 11.51 -14.78
CA VAL A 34 -7.00 10.95 -13.50
C VAL A 34 -6.38 9.57 -13.28
N LEU A 35 -6.41 8.69 -14.30
CA LEU A 35 -5.78 7.37 -14.21
C LEU A 35 -4.27 7.49 -13.91
N GLY A 36 -3.56 8.39 -14.60
CA GLY A 36 -2.14 8.65 -14.35
C GLY A 36 -1.87 9.14 -12.91
N LEU A 37 -2.71 10.04 -12.39
CA LEU A 37 -2.59 10.53 -11.02
C LEU A 37 -2.88 9.43 -9.98
N LEU A 38 -3.87 8.57 -10.24
CA LEU A 38 -4.19 7.44 -9.36
C LEU A 38 -3.05 6.40 -9.33
N VAL A 39 -2.43 6.10 -10.48
CA VAL A 39 -1.23 5.24 -10.53
C VAL A 39 -0.10 5.87 -9.71
N ALA A 40 0.16 7.17 -9.88
CA ALA A 40 1.20 7.87 -9.14
C ALA A 40 0.92 7.87 -7.62
N SER A 41 -0.33 8.09 -7.21
CA SER A 41 -0.75 8.07 -5.81
C SER A 41 -0.61 6.67 -5.19
N ALA A 42 -1.13 5.63 -5.86
CA ALA A 42 -0.99 4.26 -5.40
C ALA A 42 0.47 3.82 -5.28
N LYS A 43 1.31 4.20 -6.26
CA LYS A 43 2.76 3.96 -6.20
C LYS A 43 3.41 4.70 -5.03
N ALA A 44 3.08 5.96 -4.81
CA ALA A 44 3.64 6.74 -3.70
C ALA A 44 3.28 6.11 -2.34
N ASN A 45 2.03 5.67 -2.16
CA ASN A 45 1.59 4.92 -0.98
C ASN A 45 2.38 3.62 -0.81
N TYR A 46 2.52 2.82 -1.87
CA TYR A 46 3.34 1.60 -1.85
C TYR A 46 4.79 1.87 -1.43
N ASP A 47 5.43 2.87 -2.05
CA ASP A 47 6.83 3.24 -1.78
C ASP A 47 7.00 3.75 -0.34
N GLU A 48 6.03 4.52 0.18
CA GLU A 48 6.03 4.99 1.57
C GLU A 48 5.95 3.83 2.56
N ARG A 49 5.00 2.91 2.36
CA ARG A 49 4.84 1.72 3.22
C ARG A 49 6.07 0.81 3.18
N SER A 50 6.63 0.63 1.99
CA SER A 50 7.91 -0.08 1.82
C SER A 50 9.03 0.61 2.60
N GLY A 51 9.16 1.94 2.50
CA GLY A 51 10.16 2.70 3.24
C GLY A 51 9.99 2.63 4.76
N GLN A 52 8.75 2.66 5.26
CA GLN A 52 8.44 2.47 6.67
C GLN A 52 8.87 1.07 7.15
N LEU A 53 8.66 0.02 6.35
CA LEU A 53 9.06 -1.36 6.70
C LEU A 53 10.58 -1.51 6.77
N HIS A 54 11.30 -0.94 5.79
CA HIS A 54 12.76 -0.89 5.80
C HIS A 54 13.30 -0.14 7.01
N ARG A 55 12.65 0.98 7.39
CA ARG A 55 13.03 1.76 8.58
C ARG A 55 12.84 0.94 9.86
N ILE A 56 11.71 0.28 10.04
CA ILE A 56 11.46 -0.59 11.20
C ILE A 56 12.54 -1.69 11.28
N ALA A 57 12.82 -2.36 10.16
CA ALA A 57 13.84 -3.41 10.14
C ALA A 57 15.23 -2.87 10.54
N ALA A 58 15.63 -1.72 10.01
CA ALA A 58 16.89 -1.08 10.34
C ALA A 58 16.97 -0.64 11.81
N ASP A 59 15.92 -0.01 12.33
CA ASP A 59 15.85 0.47 13.71
C ASP A 59 15.85 -0.68 14.71
N VAL A 60 15.20 -1.81 14.39
CA VAL A 60 15.23 -3.03 15.21
C VAL A 60 16.64 -3.61 15.28
N VAL A 61 17.36 -3.68 14.15
CA VAL A 61 18.77 -4.13 14.14
C VAL A 61 19.66 -3.16 14.93
N ALA A 62 19.46 -1.86 14.76
CA ALA A 62 20.19 -0.85 15.53
C ALA A 62 19.89 -0.94 17.03
N LEU A 63 18.65 -1.24 17.41
CA LEU A 63 18.23 -1.42 18.79
C LEU A 63 18.91 -2.66 19.40
N ASP A 64 18.91 -3.80 18.70
CA ASP A 64 19.58 -5.01 19.17
C ASP A 64 21.09 -4.79 19.37
N ARG A 65 21.76 -4.10 18.43
CA ARG A 65 23.18 -3.72 18.56
C ARG A 65 23.42 -2.78 19.74
N THR A 66 22.52 -1.82 19.97
CA THR A 66 22.61 -0.90 21.11
C THR A 66 22.49 -1.65 22.43
N LEU A 67 21.54 -2.58 22.52
CA LEU A 67 21.36 -3.45 23.69
C LEU A 67 22.51 -4.43 23.87
N ALA A 68 23.12 -4.93 22.78
CA ALA A 68 24.33 -5.74 22.84
C ALA A 68 25.50 -4.96 23.46
N HIS A 69 25.65 -3.68 23.08
CA HIS A 69 26.68 -2.80 23.65
C HIS A 69 26.43 -2.45 25.13
N TYR A 70 25.17 -2.41 25.57
CA TYR A 70 24.82 -2.27 26.99
C TYR A 70 25.37 -3.42 27.85
N GLY A 71 25.41 -4.63 27.28
CA GLY A 71 26.00 -5.84 27.87
C GLY A 71 24.98 -6.78 28.51
N GLU A 72 25.44 -7.60 29.46
CA GLU A 72 24.67 -8.70 30.08
C GLU A 72 23.32 -8.28 30.66
N GLY A 73 23.24 -7.08 31.24
CA GLY A 73 22.00 -6.55 31.82
C GLY A 73 20.85 -6.37 30.82
N ALA A 74 21.14 -6.38 29.51
CA ALA A 74 20.15 -6.27 28.44
C ALA A 74 19.79 -7.62 27.79
N ARG A 75 20.34 -8.76 28.25
CA ARG A 75 20.12 -10.06 27.60
C ARG A 75 18.64 -10.45 27.56
N GLU A 76 17.90 -10.24 28.65
CA GLU A 76 16.47 -10.57 28.72
C GLU A 76 15.66 -9.72 27.74
N ILE A 77 15.90 -8.41 27.68
CA ILE A 77 15.17 -7.52 26.77
C ILE A 77 15.52 -7.79 25.30
N ARG A 78 16.76 -8.21 24.99
CA ARG A 78 17.13 -8.68 23.64
C ARG A 78 16.36 -9.94 23.24
N ALA A 79 16.17 -10.90 24.16
CA ALA A 79 15.37 -12.09 23.90
C ALA A 79 13.90 -11.75 23.61
N VAL A 80 13.34 -10.79 24.37
CA VAL A 80 11.99 -10.27 24.14
C VAL A 80 11.90 -9.60 22.76
N LEU A 81 12.85 -8.73 22.41
CA LEU A 81 12.91 -8.06 21.10
C LEU A 81 12.91 -9.08 19.96
N ARG A 82 13.77 -10.10 20.05
CA ARG A 82 13.86 -11.17 19.05
C ARG A 82 12.54 -11.94 18.92
N SER A 83 11.93 -12.33 20.04
CA SER A 83 10.64 -13.04 20.02
C SER A 83 9.53 -12.21 19.37
N ALA A 84 9.45 -10.91 19.70
CA ALA A 84 8.47 -10.00 19.12
C ALA A 84 8.69 -9.81 17.61
N LEU A 85 9.95 -9.70 17.18
CA LEU A 85 10.31 -9.57 15.77
C LEU A 85 9.95 -10.84 14.97
N VAL A 86 10.23 -12.03 15.50
CA VAL A 86 9.87 -13.31 14.88
C VAL A 86 8.35 -13.47 14.77
N ASP A 87 7.62 -13.15 15.85
CA ASP A 87 6.16 -13.17 15.86
C ASP A 87 5.58 -12.23 14.79
N GLU A 88 6.10 -11.01 14.69
CA GLU A 88 5.65 -10.02 13.71
C GLU A 88 5.95 -10.46 12.27
N PHE A 89 7.17 -10.97 12.02
CA PHE A 89 7.57 -11.48 10.72
C PHE A 89 6.67 -12.64 10.26
N ASN A 90 6.37 -13.58 11.15
CA ASN A 90 5.51 -14.73 10.83
C ASN A 90 4.08 -14.28 10.48
N ARG A 91 3.54 -13.30 11.21
CA ARG A 91 2.21 -12.75 10.93
C ARG A 91 2.15 -12.02 9.60
N LEU A 92 3.10 -11.14 9.34
CA LEU A 92 3.14 -10.37 8.09
C LEU A 92 3.37 -11.30 6.88
N SER A 93 4.22 -12.31 7.03
CA SER A 93 4.43 -13.32 5.99
C SER A 93 3.19 -14.17 5.72
N ALA A 94 2.36 -14.42 6.74
CA ALA A 94 1.06 -15.07 6.60
C ALA A 94 -0.02 -14.17 5.99
N GLY A 95 0.27 -12.89 5.72
CA GLY A 95 -0.72 -11.92 5.24
C GLY A 95 -1.78 -11.56 6.29
N SER A 96 -1.43 -11.64 7.57
CA SER A 96 -2.31 -11.17 8.64
C SER A 96 -2.20 -9.64 8.78
N PRO A 97 -3.33 -8.91 8.90
CA PRO A 97 -3.32 -7.47 9.10
C PRO A 97 -2.50 -7.06 10.33
N LEU A 98 -1.94 -5.84 10.29
CA LEU A 98 -1.16 -5.23 11.39
C LEU A 98 -2.00 -4.81 12.60
N GLU A 99 -3.28 -5.20 12.70
CA GLU A 99 -4.19 -4.70 13.72
C GLU A 99 -4.31 -5.67 14.93
N GLY A 100 -4.25 -5.11 16.14
CA GLY A 100 -4.72 -5.79 17.35
C GLY A 100 -4.23 -5.18 18.68
N PRO A 101 -5.11 -5.04 19.70
CA PRO A 101 -4.76 -4.48 21.02
C PRO A 101 -3.66 -5.28 21.76
N VAL A 102 -3.43 -6.53 21.36
CA VAL A 102 -2.37 -7.39 21.91
C VAL A 102 -0.97 -6.85 21.61
N GLN A 103 -0.78 -6.14 20.49
CA GLN A 103 0.53 -5.59 20.13
C GLN A 103 0.88 -4.33 20.92
N ASP A 104 -0.09 -3.46 21.19
CA ASP A 104 0.12 -2.26 21.99
C ASP A 104 0.58 -2.63 23.41
N VAL A 105 -0.03 -3.67 23.98
CA VAL A 105 0.37 -4.22 25.29
C VAL A 105 1.80 -4.77 25.27
N ARG A 106 2.23 -5.41 24.17
CA ARG A 106 3.62 -5.91 24.05
C ARG A 106 4.64 -4.77 23.89
N LEU A 107 4.29 -3.73 23.12
CA LEU A 107 5.14 -2.55 22.98
C LEU A 107 5.30 -1.80 24.31
N LEU A 108 4.19 -1.59 25.02
CA LEU A 108 4.19 -1.00 26.36
C LEU A 108 5.07 -1.81 27.33
N GLY A 109 4.88 -3.14 27.38
CA GLY A 109 5.71 -4.01 28.22
C GLY A 109 7.19 -4.05 27.81
N PHE A 110 7.52 -3.84 26.53
CA PHE A 110 8.90 -3.69 26.08
C PHE A 110 9.51 -2.37 26.58
N TYR A 111 8.77 -1.27 26.49
CA TYR A 111 9.19 0.04 26.96
C TYR A 111 9.43 0.05 28.48
N ASP A 112 8.53 -0.56 29.26
CA ASP A 112 8.68 -0.68 30.71
C ASP A 112 9.96 -1.44 31.09
N ARG A 113 10.26 -2.55 30.40
CA ARG A 113 11.51 -3.30 30.60
C ARG A 113 12.76 -2.49 30.23
N LEU A 114 12.66 -1.67 29.20
CA LEU A 114 13.76 -0.80 28.77
C LEU A 114 14.04 0.29 29.80
N GLN A 115 13.00 0.85 30.39
CA GLN A 115 13.13 1.83 31.47
C GLN A 115 13.61 1.21 32.78
N ALA A 116 13.33 -0.08 33.01
CA ALA A 116 13.80 -0.81 34.18
C ALA A 116 15.30 -1.16 34.14
N LEU A 117 15.99 -0.94 33.01
CA LEU A 117 17.44 -1.10 32.94
C LEU A 117 18.13 -0.13 33.92
N ALA A 118 18.96 -0.68 34.81
CA ALA A 118 19.74 0.05 35.80
C ALA A 118 21.19 0.27 35.30
N PRO A 119 21.48 1.38 34.60
CA PRO A 119 22.82 1.63 34.07
C PRO A 119 23.81 1.89 35.20
N GLN A 120 24.98 1.25 35.13
CA GLN A 120 26.04 1.33 36.14
C GLN A 120 27.15 2.32 35.74
N ASN A 121 27.18 2.74 34.48
CA ASN A 121 28.17 3.68 33.94
C ASN A 121 27.55 4.57 32.86
N GLU A 122 28.31 5.59 32.44
CA GLU A 122 27.86 6.56 31.44
C GLU A 122 27.57 5.91 30.07
N GLY A 123 28.39 4.93 29.65
CA GLY A 123 28.18 4.20 28.40
C GLY A 123 26.84 3.45 28.39
N GLN A 124 26.48 2.82 29.50
CA GLN A 124 25.19 2.14 29.68
C GLN A 124 24.02 3.13 29.73
N ARG A 125 24.18 4.32 30.34
CA ARG A 125 23.18 5.38 30.29
C ARG A 125 22.91 5.82 28.85
N VAL A 126 23.97 6.16 28.11
CA VAL A 126 23.87 6.57 26.70
C VAL A 126 23.25 5.46 25.84
N ALA A 127 23.62 4.19 26.06
CA ALA A 127 23.04 3.05 25.36
C ALA A 127 21.55 2.88 25.67
N ARG A 128 21.13 3.00 26.94
CA ARG A 128 19.70 2.97 27.33
C ARG A 128 18.92 4.11 26.67
N ASP A 129 19.45 5.32 26.70
CA ASP A 129 18.78 6.48 26.11
C ASP A 129 18.63 6.31 24.59
N ARG A 130 19.68 5.83 23.92
CA ARG A 130 19.64 5.53 22.49
C ARG A 130 18.66 4.40 22.15
N ALA A 131 18.63 3.35 22.95
CA ALA A 131 17.68 2.25 22.79
C ALA A 131 16.24 2.75 22.96
N THR A 132 16.00 3.68 23.89
CA THR A 132 14.67 4.27 24.14
C THR A 132 14.19 5.07 22.93
N GLN A 133 15.07 5.92 22.37
CA GLN A 133 14.77 6.67 21.13
C GLN A 133 14.46 5.76 19.94
N LEU A 134 15.20 4.66 19.78
CA LEU A 134 14.95 3.69 18.71
C LEU A 134 13.61 2.97 18.90
N ALA A 135 13.29 2.56 20.14
CA ALA A 135 12.00 1.94 20.46
C ALA A 135 10.83 2.89 20.19
N GLU A 136 10.95 4.17 20.54
CA GLU A 136 9.95 5.21 20.24
C GLU A 136 9.78 5.43 18.74
N GLY A 137 10.87 5.44 17.97
CA GLY A 137 10.84 5.55 16.51
C GLY A 137 10.14 4.37 15.83
N ILE A 138 10.39 3.14 16.31
CA ILE A 138 9.70 1.93 15.85
C ILE A 138 8.20 2.02 16.17
N ALA A 139 7.86 2.40 17.40
CA ALA A 139 6.47 2.55 17.83
C ALA A 139 5.72 3.60 17.00
N ALA A 140 6.32 4.78 16.80
CA ALA A 140 5.73 5.85 16.00
C ALA A 140 5.51 5.41 14.54
N THR A 141 6.51 4.78 13.91
CA THR A 141 6.39 4.29 12.53
C THR A 141 5.29 3.24 12.41
N ARG A 142 5.13 2.40 13.42
CA ARG A 142 4.10 1.37 13.44
C ARG A 142 2.69 1.90 13.65
N VAL A 143 2.53 2.93 14.48
CA VAL A 143 1.26 3.63 14.62
C VAL A 143 0.84 4.24 13.26
N LEU A 144 1.77 4.85 12.52
CA LEU A 144 1.50 5.34 11.16
C LEU A 144 1.10 4.21 10.19
N MET A 145 1.65 3.02 10.36
CA MET A 145 1.26 1.85 9.57
C MET A 145 -0.16 1.34 9.84
N THR A 146 -0.64 1.50 11.08
CA THR A 146 -1.93 0.97 11.54
C THR A 146 -3.07 1.98 11.49
N GLN A 147 -2.77 3.29 11.54
CA GLN A 147 -3.79 4.34 11.53
C GLN A 147 -4.42 4.61 10.16
N ASP A 148 -3.79 4.17 9.08
CA ASP A 148 -4.25 4.46 7.73
C ASP A 148 -4.47 3.17 6.90
N PRO A 149 -5.28 2.20 7.39
CA PRO A 149 -5.41 0.88 6.77
C PRO A 149 -6.20 0.90 5.45
N GLY A 150 -6.95 1.97 5.20
CA GLY A 150 -7.63 2.20 3.92
C GLY A 150 -6.69 2.93 2.99
N GLY A 151 -6.37 2.34 1.84
CA GLY A 151 -5.45 2.95 0.87
C GLY A 151 -5.77 4.41 0.53
N SER A 152 -4.81 5.11 -0.07
CA SER A 152 -4.83 6.56 -0.27
C SER A 152 -5.89 7.03 -1.26
N ILE A 153 -6.59 6.11 -1.93
CA ILE A 153 -7.55 6.40 -2.99
C ILE A 153 -9.00 6.28 -2.49
N PRO A 154 -9.77 7.39 -2.42
CA PRO A 154 -11.17 7.33 -2.06
C PRO A 154 -12.00 6.51 -3.06
N PRO A 155 -12.82 5.54 -2.62
CA PRO A 155 -13.66 4.73 -3.50
C PRO A 155 -14.54 5.50 -4.51
N PRO A 156 -15.10 6.69 -4.18
CA PRO A 156 -15.88 7.47 -5.13
C PRO A 156 -15.09 7.88 -6.38
N PHE A 157 -13.78 8.15 -6.28
CA PHE A 157 -12.96 8.51 -7.43
C PHE A 157 -12.88 7.38 -8.45
N LEU A 158 -12.70 6.14 -7.99
CA LEU A 158 -12.68 4.95 -8.83
C LEU A 158 -14.04 4.69 -9.48
N LEU A 159 -15.13 4.93 -8.76
CA LEU A 159 -16.49 4.78 -9.28
C LEU A 159 -16.73 5.75 -10.45
N VAL A 160 -16.39 7.02 -10.27
CA VAL A 160 -16.54 8.05 -11.32
C VAL A 160 -15.67 7.72 -12.54
N LEU A 161 -14.41 7.30 -12.32
CA LEU A 161 -13.51 6.91 -13.41
C LEU A 161 -14.04 5.68 -14.16
N GLY A 162 -14.49 4.65 -13.45
CA GLY A 162 -15.09 3.46 -14.02
C GLY A 162 -16.34 3.78 -14.85
N PHE A 163 -17.17 4.71 -14.35
CA PHE A 163 -18.33 5.21 -15.08
C PHE A 163 -17.93 5.93 -16.39
N TRP A 164 -16.95 6.84 -16.35
CA TRP A 164 -16.47 7.54 -17.55
C TRP A 164 -15.92 6.56 -18.60
N LEU A 165 -15.14 5.58 -18.17
CA LEU A 165 -14.57 4.56 -19.06
C LEU A 165 -15.68 3.70 -19.67
N ALA A 166 -16.65 3.23 -18.87
CA ALA A 166 -17.79 2.47 -19.38
C ALA A 166 -18.61 3.27 -20.40
N ALA A 167 -18.86 4.55 -20.14
CA ALA A 167 -19.55 5.45 -21.06
C ALA A 167 -18.78 5.61 -22.39
N MET A 168 -17.45 5.66 -22.35
CA MET A 168 -16.61 5.71 -23.56
C MET A 168 -16.72 4.43 -24.40
N PHE A 169 -16.56 3.26 -23.79
CA PHE A 169 -16.70 1.98 -24.50
C PHE A 169 -18.12 1.83 -25.07
N ALA A 170 -19.15 2.28 -24.34
CA ALA A 170 -20.52 2.30 -24.82
C ALA A 170 -20.71 3.21 -26.03
N SER A 171 -20.12 4.42 -26.01
CA SER A 171 -20.15 5.36 -27.14
C SER A 171 -19.49 4.78 -28.39
N PHE A 172 -18.28 4.22 -28.27
CA PHE A 172 -17.61 3.58 -29.40
C PHE A 172 -18.40 2.38 -29.95
N GLY A 173 -18.99 1.57 -29.07
CA GLY A 173 -19.84 0.43 -29.47
C GLY A 173 -21.20 0.82 -30.05
N LEU A 174 -21.68 2.04 -29.81
CA LEU A 174 -22.93 2.57 -30.37
C LEU A 174 -22.74 3.02 -31.82
N PHE A 175 -21.62 3.69 -32.12
CA PHE A 175 -21.36 4.28 -33.43
C PHE A 175 -20.59 3.37 -34.40
N ALA A 176 -19.95 2.32 -33.91
CA ALA A 176 -19.22 1.39 -34.77
C ALA A 176 -20.15 0.36 -35.44
N ARG A 177 -19.85 0.03 -36.71
CA ARG A 177 -20.48 -1.13 -37.36
C ARG A 177 -19.97 -2.39 -36.66
N ALA A 178 -20.91 -3.20 -36.17
CA ALA A 178 -20.65 -4.45 -35.49
C ALA A 178 -19.91 -5.43 -36.42
N ASN A 179 -18.58 -5.49 -36.31
CA ASN A 179 -17.75 -6.51 -36.92
C ASN A 179 -16.82 -7.12 -35.87
N ALA A 180 -16.26 -8.30 -36.16
CA ALA A 180 -15.45 -9.04 -35.20
C ALA A 180 -14.22 -8.23 -34.73
N THR A 181 -13.60 -7.47 -35.63
CA THR A 181 -12.42 -6.64 -35.33
C THR A 181 -12.72 -5.53 -34.32
N VAL A 182 -13.85 -4.83 -34.47
CA VAL A 182 -14.29 -3.78 -33.54
C VAL A 182 -14.61 -4.37 -32.17
N VAL A 183 -15.28 -5.52 -32.13
CA VAL A 183 -15.58 -6.18 -30.85
C VAL A 183 -14.29 -6.62 -30.16
N ALA A 184 -13.37 -7.23 -30.90
CA ALA A 184 -12.07 -7.66 -30.36
C ALA A 184 -11.25 -6.47 -29.83
N SER A 185 -11.19 -5.35 -30.54
CA SER A 185 -10.45 -4.17 -30.10
C SER A 185 -11.07 -3.51 -28.86
N LEU A 186 -12.40 -3.44 -28.78
CA LEU A 186 -13.10 -2.93 -27.60
C LEU A 186 -12.85 -3.82 -26.37
N LEU A 187 -12.90 -5.15 -26.54
CA LEU A 187 -12.61 -6.09 -25.45
C LEU A 187 -11.16 -5.99 -24.98
N LEU A 188 -10.20 -5.90 -25.92
CA LEU A 188 -8.79 -5.74 -25.58
C LEU A 188 -8.54 -4.42 -24.83
N GLY A 189 -9.16 -3.32 -25.29
CA GLY A 189 -9.10 -2.03 -24.60
C GLY A 189 -9.70 -2.09 -23.20
N ALA A 190 -10.87 -2.71 -23.05
CA ALA A 190 -11.52 -2.86 -21.76
C ALA A 190 -10.69 -3.71 -20.79
N ALA A 191 -10.09 -4.81 -21.28
CA ALA A 191 -9.20 -5.65 -20.48
C ALA A 191 -7.93 -4.90 -20.05
N SER A 192 -7.33 -4.10 -20.93
CA SER A 192 -6.16 -3.28 -20.61
C SER A 192 -6.47 -2.25 -19.52
N VAL A 193 -7.57 -1.53 -19.64
CA VAL A 193 -8.00 -0.53 -18.64
C VAL A 193 -8.38 -1.20 -17.31
N ALA A 194 -9.10 -2.33 -17.35
CA ALA A 194 -9.41 -3.10 -16.15
C ALA A 194 -8.14 -3.59 -15.45
N GLY A 195 -7.13 -4.04 -16.22
CA GLY A 195 -5.82 -4.40 -15.70
C GLY A 195 -5.09 -3.23 -15.03
N ALA A 196 -5.14 -2.03 -15.62
CA ALA A 196 -4.55 -0.83 -15.02
C ALA A 196 -5.24 -0.46 -13.69
N VAL A 197 -6.58 -0.46 -13.65
CA VAL A 197 -7.35 -0.20 -12.41
C VAL A 197 -7.07 -1.27 -11.35
N PHE A 198 -6.94 -2.54 -11.76
CA PHE A 198 -6.56 -3.62 -10.88
C PHE A 198 -5.18 -3.40 -10.25
N LEU A 199 -4.18 -3.02 -11.04
CA LEU A 199 -2.83 -2.72 -10.54
C LEU A 199 -2.83 -1.53 -9.57
N ILE A 200 -3.66 -0.51 -9.81
CA ILE A 200 -3.83 0.63 -8.90
C ILE A 200 -4.36 0.15 -7.55
N LEU A 201 -5.43 -0.65 -7.56
CA LEU A 201 -6.05 -1.19 -6.34
C LEU A 201 -5.10 -2.09 -5.54
N GLU A 202 -4.29 -2.88 -6.25
CA GLU A 202 -3.27 -3.73 -5.67
C GLU A 202 -2.14 -2.93 -5.01
N LEU A 203 -1.63 -1.90 -5.70
CA LEU A 203 -0.62 -0.99 -5.13
C LEU A 203 -1.15 -0.19 -3.94
N ASP A 204 -2.44 0.13 -3.94
CA ASP A 204 -3.09 0.87 -2.86
C ASP A 204 -3.28 0.03 -1.58
N ARG A 205 -3.20 -1.31 -1.68
CA ARG A 205 -3.29 -2.26 -0.56
C ARG A 205 -2.03 -3.12 -0.42
N PRO A 206 -0.88 -2.51 -0.11
CA PRO A 206 0.44 -3.17 -0.18
C PRO A 206 0.65 -4.29 0.86
N LEU A 207 -0.22 -4.39 1.88
CA LEU A 207 -0.12 -5.41 2.94
C LEU A 207 -1.00 -6.65 2.69
N ASP A 208 -2.12 -6.49 1.96
CA ASP A 208 -3.13 -7.55 1.79
C ASP A 208 -3.28 -8.04 0.33
N GLY A 209 -2.74 -7.31 -0.65
CA GLY A 209 -2.83 -7.61 -2.08
C GLY A 209 -2.00 -8.82 -2.57
N LEU A 210 -2.04 -9.08 -3.88
CA LEU A 210 -1.10 -9.91 -4.63
C LEU A 210 0.30 -9.29 -4.72
N MET A 211 0.40 -7.96 -4.90
CA MET A 211 1.66 -7.22 -4.90
C MET A 211 2.05 -6.82 -3.48
N ARG A 212 2.27 -7.83 -2.62
CA ARG A 212 2.68 -7.61 -1.23
C ARG A 212 4.06 -6.98 -1.15
N LEU A 213 4.26 -6.17 -0.13
CA LEU A 213 5.60 -5.69 0.24
C LEU A 213 6.55 -6.87 0.44
N SER A 214 7.79 -6.70 -0.02
CA SER A 214 8.85 -7.66 0.27
C SER A 214 9.13 -7.68 1.77
N MET A 215 9.05 -8.87 2.37
CA MET A 215 9.38 -9.11 3.78
C MET A 215 10.89 -9.34 3.99
N GLU A 216 11.71 -9.17 2.94
CA GLU A 216 13.15 -9.38 2.96
C GLU A 216 13.89 -8.52 4.01
N PRO A 217 13.55 -7.22 4.22
CA PRO A 217 14.19 -6.43 5.27
C PRO A 217 13.93 -6.98 6.68
N LEU A 218 12.69 -7.41 6.95
CA LEU A 218 12.33 -8.03 8.23
C LEU A 218 12.95 -9.40 8.40
N ARG A 219 13.00 -10.22 7.34
CA ARG A 219 13.71 -11.50 7.36
C ARG A 219 15.18 -11.28 7.72
N HIS A 220 15.85 -10.35 7.05
CA HIS A 220 17.24 -10.02 7.34
C HIS A 220 17.41 -9.54 8.80
N ALA A 221 16.48 -8.74 9.31
CA ALA A 221 16.49 -8.33 10.72
C ALA A 221 16.36 -9.54 11.65
N VAL A 222 15.45 -10.49 11.39
CA VAL A 222 15.30 -11.74 12.16
C VAL A 222 16.58 -12.56 12.16
N GLU A 223 17.23 -12.67 11.00
CA GLU A 223 18.48 -13.42 10.83
C GLU A 223 19.67 -12.74 11.53
N THR A 224 19.66 -11.42 11.67
CA THR A 224 20.76 -10.65 12.28
C THR A 224 20.60 -10.52 13.80
N VAL A 225 19.38 -10.32 14.30
CA VAL A 225 19.10 -10.02 15.70
C VAL A 225 19.39 -11.22 16.61
N GLY A 226 20.19 -11.00 17.65
CA GLY A 226 20.59 -12.03 18.62
C GLY A 226 21.81 -12.86 18.23
N HIS A 227 22.47 -12.52 17.12
CA HIS A 227 23.92 -12.78 16.96
C HIS A 227 24.73 -11.64 17.63
#